data_AF-A0A1S5UZ39-F1
#
_entry.id   AF-A0A1S5UZ39-F1
#
_cell.length_a   1.000
_cell.length_b   1.000
_cell.length_c   1.000
_cell.angle_alpha   90.00
_cell.angle_beta   90.00
_cell.angle_gamma   90.00
#
_symmetry.space_group_name_H-M   'P 1'
#
loop_
_entity.id
_entity.type
_entity.pdbx_description
1 polymer ?
#
loop_
_entity_poly.entity_id
_entity_poly.type
_entity_poly.pdbx_seq_one_letter_code
_entity_poly.pdbx_strand_id
1 'polypeptide(L)'
;MVLSPADKTNVKAAWGKVGAHAGEYGAEALERMFLSFPTTKTYFPHFDLSHGSAQVKGHGKKVGAHAGEYGAEALERMFLSFPTTKTYFPHFDLSHGSAQVKGHGKKVADALTNAVAHVDDMPNALSALSDLHAHKLRVDPVNFKLLSHCLLVTLAAHLPAEFTPAVHASLDKFLASVSTVLTSKYR
;
A
#
# COMPACT_ATOMS: atom_id res chain seq x y z
N MET A 1 10.10 19.22 -6.01
CA MET A 1 11.14 18.58 -6.86
C MET A 1 10.41 17.97 -8.05
N VAL A 2 10.93 18.07 -9.28
CA VAL A 2 10.29 17.46 -10.46
C VAL A 2 10.82 16.04 -10.65
N LEU A 3 9.94 15.06 -10.86
CA LEU A 3 10.31 13.68 -11.15
C LEU A 3 10.88 13.59 -12.58
N SER A 4 12.08 13.01 -12.73
CA SER A 4 12.67 12.74 -14.03
C SER A 4 11.95 11.58 -14.73
N PRO A 5 12.14 11.38 -16.06
CA PRO A 5 11.63 10.20 -16.75
C PRO A 5 12.09 8.88 -16.11
N ALA A 6 13.35 8.80 -15.66
CA ALA A 6 13.88 7.63 -14.97
C ALA A 6 13.17 7.38 -13.64
N ASP A 7 12.90 8.44 -12.86
CA ASP A 7 12.14 8.30 -11.61
C ASP A 7 10.74 7.75 -11.87
N LYS A 8 10.05 8.28 -12.88
CA LYS A 8 8.69 7.85 -13.24
C LYS A 8 8.67 6.38 -13.65
N THR A 9 9.65 5.94 -14.45
CA THR A 9 9.78 4.53 -14.84
C THR A 9 10.03 3.64 -13.63
N ASN A 10 10.97 4.01 -12.75
CA ASN A 10 11.27 3.25 -11.54
C ASN A 10 10.06 3.12 -10.61
N VAL A 11 9.33 4.23 -10.39
CA VAL A 11 8.11 4.25 -9.57
C VAL A 11 7.04 3.36 -10.17
N LYS A 12 6.77 3.47 -11.47
CA LYS A 12 5.77 2.62 -12.15
C LYS A 12 6.16 1.14 -12.10
N ALA A 13 7.44 0.82 -12.29
CA ALA A 13 7.93 -0.56 -12.23
C ALA A 13 7.77 -1.15 -10.82
N ALA A 14 8.23 -0.45 -9.79
CA ALA A 14 8.09 -0.88 -8.40
C ALA A 14 6.61 -1.00 -7.99
N TRP A 15 5.79 -0.02 -8.34
CA TRP A 15 4.36 -0.04 -8.00
C TRP A 15 3.58 -1.11 -8.77
N GLY A 16 3.98 -1.43 -10.00
CA GLY A 16 3.44 -2.55 -10.75
C GLY A 16 3.60 -3.88 -10.01
N LYS A 17 4.69 -4.06 -9.24
CA LYS A 17 4.93 -5.25 -8.41
C LYS A 17 4.02 -5.32 -7.18
N VAL A 18 3.73 -4.18 -6.57
CA VAL A 18 2.77 -4.07 -5.45
C VAL A 18 1.37 -4.56 -5.86
N GLY A 19 0.99 -4.36 -7.14
CA GLY A 19 -0.27 -4.85 -7.68
C GLY A 19 -0.25 -6.27 -8.28
N ALA A 20 0.91 -6.77 -8.73
CA ALA A 20 0.99 -7.96 -9.58
C ALA A 20 1.07 -9.30 -8.82
N HIS A 21 1.60 -9.34 -7.60
CA HIS A 21 1.82 -10.61 -6.89
C HIS A 21 0.61 -11.12 -6.10
N ALA A 22 -0.50 -10.41 -6.21
CA ALA A 22 -1.78 -10.73 -5.58
C ALA A 22 -2.22 -12.18 -5.78
N GLY A 23 -2.08 -12.64 -7.02
CA GLY A 23 -2.42 -13.99 -7.40
C GLY A 23 -1.48 -15.05 -6.90
N GLU A 24 -0.19 -14.74 -6.88
CA GLU A 24 0.85 -15.70 -6.53
C GLU A 24 0.88 -15.92 -5.02
N TYR A 25 0.92 -14.85 -4.21
CA TYR A 25 1.00 -15.01 -2.76
C TYR A 25 -0.33 -15.43 -2.14
N GLY A 26 -1.47 -14.99 -2.69
CA GLY A 26 -2.77 -15.50 -2.27
C GLY A 26 -2.94 -16.99 -2.57
N ALA A 27 -2.37 -17.48 -3.68
CA ALA A 27 -2.36 -18.89 -4.02
C ALA A 27 -1.40 -19.68 -3.12
N GLU A 28 -0.20 -19.15 -2.88
CA GLU A 28 0.79 -19.77 -2.01
C GLU A 28 0.29 -19.88 -0.56
N ALA A 29 -0.39 -18.86 -0.04
CA ALA A 29 -0.99 -18.87 1.28
C ALA A 29 -2.11 -19.93 1.40
N LEU A 30 -2.96 -20.06 0.38
CA LEU A 30 -3.98 -21.11 0.33
C LEU A 30 -3.34 -22.50 0.23
N GLU A 31 -2.31 -22.68 -0.59
CA GLU A 31 -1.57 -23.94 -0.65
C GLU A 31 -0.94 -24.30 0.70
N ARG A 32 -0.28 -23.35 1.36
CA ARG A 32 0.30 -23.54 2.71
C ARG A 32 -0.78 -23.89 3.73
N MET A 33 -1.95 -23.25 3.67
CA MET A 33 -3.09 -23.54 4.54
C MET A 33 -3.60 -24.97 4.32
N PHE A 34 -3.79 -25.40 3.07
CA PHE A 34 -4.27 -26.75 2.76
C PHE A 34 -3.25 -27.84 3.13
N LEU A 35 -1.95 -27.55 3.03
CA LEU A 35 -0.89 -28.47 3.44
C LEU A 35 -0.76 -28.56 4.97
N SER A 36 -0.80 -27.41 5.65
CA SER A 36 -0.59 -27.34 7.11
C SER A 36 -1.84 -27.70 7.92
N PHE A 37 -3.03 -27.43 7.36
CA PHE A 37 -4.33 -27.67 7.99
C PHE A 37 -5.26 -28.44 7.04
N PRO A 38 -5.07 -29.77 6.84
CA PRO A 38 -5.80 -30.54 5.83
C PRO A 38 -7.32 -30.53 6.00
N THR A 39 -7.83 -30.33 7.22
CA THR A 39 -9.27 -30.19 7.51
C THR A 39 -9.89 -28.99 6.78
N THR A 40 -9.12 -27.95 6.47
CA THR A 40 -9.63 -26.79 5.70
C THR A 40 -10.04 -27.16 4.28
N LYS A 41 -9.56 -28.27 3.72
CA LYS A 41 -9.95 -28.76 2.38
C LYS A 41 -11.44 -29.15 2.31
N THR A 42 -12.07 -29.49 3.44
CA THR A 42 -13.49 -29.92 3.46
C THR A 42 -14.45 -28.79 3.10
N TYR A 43 -14.03 -27.52 3.20
CA TYR A 43 -14.81 -26.37 2.78
C TYR A 43 -14.76 -26.11 1.26
N PHE A 44 -13.82 -26.76 0.54
CA PHE A 44 -13.56 -26.54 -0.88
C PHE A 44 -13.73 -27.83 -1.72
N PRO A 45 -14.79 -28.64 -1.54
CA PRO A 45 -14.96 -29.89 -2.29
C PRO A 45 -15.25 -29.66 -3.79
N HIS A 46 -15.61 -28.44 -4.16
CA HIS A 46 -15.92 -27.99 -5.51
C HIS A 46 -14.72 -27.32 -6.21
N PHE A 47 -13.55 -27.33 -5.57
CA PHE A 47 -12.37 -26.59 -5.97
C PHE A 47 -11.22 -27.56 -6.29
N ASP A 48 -10.53 -27.35 -7.40
CA ASP A 48 -9.29 -28.05 -7.72
C ASP A 48 -8.16 -27.49 -6.84
N LEU A 49 -7.80 -28.25 -5.80
CA LEU A 49 -6.77 -27.89 -4.80
C LEU A 49 -5.37 -28.44 -5.16
N SER A 50 -5.16 -28.93 -6.38
CA SER A 50 -3.84 -29.39 -6.82
C SER A 50 -2.82 -28.25 -6.83
N HIS A 51 -1.55 -28.58 -6.60
CA HIS A 51 -0.47 -27.59 -6.60
C HIS A 51 -0.40 -26.89 -7.97
N GLY A 52 -0.41 -25.56 -7.95
CA GLY A 52 -0.37 -24.74 -9.14
C GLY A 52 -1.68 -24.65 -9.93
N SER A 53 -2.81 -25.14 -9.40
CA SER A 53 -4.10 -25.11 -10.10
C SER A 53 -4.54 -23.70 -10.48
N ALA A 54 -5.19 -23.57 -11.64
CA ALA A 54 -5.72 -22.29 -12.10
C ALA A 54 -6.82 -21.76 -11.15
N GLN A 55 -7.54 -22.64 -10.45
CA GLN A 55 -8.58 -22.28 -9.50
C GLN A 55 -7.99 -21.73 -8.20
N VAL A 56 -6.95 -22.36 -7.63
CA VAL A 56 -6.23 -21.85 -6.44
C VAL A 56 -5.53 -20.52 -6.77
N LYS A 57 -4.92 -20.41 -7.95
CA LYS A 57 -4.36 -19.14 -8.46
C LYS A 57 -5.44 -18.07 -8.65
N GLY A 58 -6.59 -18.43 -9.21
CA GLY A 58 -7.72 -17.52 -9.42
C GLY A 58 -8.36 -17.06 -8.11
N HIS A 59 -8.45 -17.94 -7.11
CA HIS A 59 -8.97 -17.60 -5.78
C HIS A 59 -7.95 -16.75 -5.00
N GLY A 60 -6.68 -17.12 -5.06
CA GLY A 60 -5.56 -16.33 -4.54
C GLY A 60 -5.57 -14.91 -5.09
N LYS A 61 -5.81 -14.73 -6.39
CA LYS A 61 -5.99 -13.41 -7.03
C LYS A 61 -7.15 -12.61 -6.46
N LYS A 62 -8.27 -13.26 -6.11
CA LYS A 62 -9.43 -12.58 -5.48
C LYS A 62 -9.15 -12.16 -4.04
N VAL A 63 -8.23 -12.85 -3.36
CA VAL A 63 -7.86 -12.60 -1.97
C VAL A 63 -6.71 -11.58 -1.87
N GLY A 64 -5.74 -11.61 -2.78
CA GLY A 64 -4.44 -10.98 -2.55
C GLY A 64 -4.21 -9.57 -3.10
N ALA A 65 -5.14 -8.61 -3.11
CA ALA A 65 -4.74 -7.25 -3.52
C ALA A 65 -3.78 -6.58 -2.50
N HIS A 66 -2.46 -6.85 -2.60
CA HIS A 66 -1.45 -6.48 -1.59
C HIS A 66 -1.25 -4.99 -1.40
N ALA A 67 -1.64 -4.15 -2.36
CA ALA A 67 -1.57 -2.69 -2.19
C ALA A 67 -2.29 -2.26 -0.90
N GLY A 68 -3.48 -2.82 -0.63
CA GLY A 68 -4.21 -2.53 0.60
C GLY A 68 -3.57 -3.10 1.87
N GLU A 69 -2.92 -4.25 1.77
CA GLU A 69 -2.19 -4.88 2.88
C GLU A 69 -0.93 -4.08 3.24
N TYR A 70 -0.13 -3.67 2.25
CA TYR A 70 1.06 -2.85 2.46
C TYR A 70 0.69 -1.45 2.97
N GLY A 71 -0.44 -0.90 2.50
CA GLY A 71 -0.99 0.33 3.07
C GLY A 71 -1.33 0.20 4.55
N ALA A 72 -1.92 -0.94 4.96
CA ALA A 72 -2.24 -1.21 6.36
C ALA A 72 -0.98 -1.43 7.22
N GLU A 73 -0.01 -2.17 6.71
CA GLU A 73 1.27 -2.42 7.38
C GLU A 73 2.06 -1.11 7.58
N ALA A 74 2.09 -0.23 6.56
CA ALA A 74 2.74 1.07 6.68
C ALA A 74 2.09 1.95 7.75
N LEU A 75 0.76 1.93 7.87
CA LEU A 75 0.02 2.63 8.92
C LEU A 75 0.34 2.05 10.31
N GLU A 76 0.36 0.72 10.45
CA GLU A 76 0.72 0.06 11.70
C GLU A 76 2.16 0.42 12.14
N ARG A 77 3.13 0.36 11.21
CA ARG A 77 4.51 0.80 11.45
C ARG A 77 4.58 2.25 11.90
N MET A 78 3.77 3.13 11.31
CA MET A 78 3.70 4.54 11.67
C MET A 78 3.14 4.73 13.08
N PHE A 79 2.04 4.06 13.44
CA PHE A 79 1.43 4.21 14.77
C PHE A 79 2.32 3.69 15.90
N LEU A 80 3.11 2.65 15.64
CA LEU A 80 4.07 2.09 16.59
C LEU A 80 5.35 2.94 16.69
N SER A 81 5.96 3.31 15.56
CA SER A 81 7.24 4.03 15.53
C SER A 81 7.09 5.53 15.84
N PHE A 82 5.93 6.11 15.51
CA PHE A 82 5.65 7.53 15.68
C PHE A 82 4.32 7.74 16.41
N PRO A 83 4.25 7.50 17.73
CA PRO A 83 2.99 7.46 18.46
C PRO A 83 2.15 8.74 18.41
N THR A 84 2.76 9.90 18.18
CA THR A 84 2.07 11.18 18.02
C THR A 84 1.09 11.18 16.84
N THR A 85 1.33 10.37 15.82
CA THR A 85 0.43 10.22 14.65
C THR A 85 -0.92 9.61 15.02
N LYS A 86 -1.02 8.88 16.14
CA LYS A 86 -2.28 8.29 16.63
C LYS A 86 -3.31 9.34 17.04
N THR A 87 -2.87 10.57 17.33
CA THR A 87 -3.76 11.69 17.71
C THR A 87 -4.77 12.06 16.63
N TYR A 88 -4.52 11.72 15.35
CA TYR A 88 -5.45 11.92 14.25
C TYR A 88 -6.50 10.81 14.12
N PHE A 89 -6.36 9.71 14.87
CA PHE A 89 -7.22 8.53 14.78
C PHE A 89 -7.82 8.11 16.14
N PRO A 90 -8.36 9.03 16.97
CA PRO A 90 -8.94 8.67 18.27
C PRO A 90 -10.21 7.81 18.16
N HIS A 91 -10.79 7.75 16.96
CA HIS A 91 -12.02 7.04 16.62
C HIS A 91 -11.77 5.66 15.98
N PHE A 92 -10.51 5.24 15.88
CA PHE A 92 -10.13 3.93 15.35
C PHE A 92 -9.73 2.99 16.48
N ASP A 93 -10.12 1.72 16.33
CA ASP A 93 -9.36 0.62 16.89
C ASP A 93 -8.02 0.53 16.17
N LEU A 94 -6.93 0.80 16.89
CA LEU A 94 -5.55 0.77 16.39
C LEU A 94 -4.82 -0.53 16.78
N SER A 95 -5.52 -1.54 17.28
CA SER A 95 -4.94 -2.85 17.56
C SER A 95 -4.46 -3.56 16.29
N HIS A 96 -3.50 -4.46 16.45
CA HIS A 96 -3.00 -5.29 15.35
C HIS A 96 -4.15 -6.05 14.67
N GLY A 97 -4.19 -6.02 13.34
CA GLY A 97 -5.21 -6.71 12.56
C GLY A 97 -6.56 -5.99 12.45
N SER A 98 -6.72 -4.81 13.07
CA SER A 98 -7.93 -3.97 13.01
C SER A 98 -8.45 -3.79 11.58
N ALA A 99 -9.74 -4.07 11.39
CA ALA A 99 -10.42 -3.87 10.12
C ALA A 99 -10.46 -2.38 9.72
N GLN A 100 -10.49 -1.46 10.69
CA GLN A 100 -10.48 -0.02 10.42
C GLN A 100 -9.12 0.41 9.84
N VAL A 101 -8.01 -0.09 10.41
CA VAL A 101 -6.65 0.17 9.89
C VAL A 101 -6.49 -0.42 8.50
N LYS A 102 -6.93 -1.67 8.28
CA LYS A 102 -6.90 -2.31 6.96
C LYS A 102 -7.70 -1.55 5.90
N GLY A 103 -8.93 -1.15 6.26
CA GLY A 103 -9.79 -0.37 5.37
C GLY A 103 -9.20 1.00 5.03
N HIS A 104 -8.54 1.66 5.98
CA HIS A 104 -7.86 2.93 5.72
C HIS A 104 -6.58 2.75 4.90
N GLY A 105 -5.78 1.72 5.20
CA GLY A 105 -4.59 1.34 4.43
C GLY A 105 -4.91 1.12 2.96
N LYS A 106 -6.03 0.45 2.66
CA LYS A 106 -6.54 0.33 1.29
C LYS A 106 -6.81 1.68 0.63
N LYS A 107 -7.49 2.61 1.32
CA LYS A 107 -7.77 3.95 0.75
C LYS A 107 -6.49 4.71 0.44
N VAL A 108 -5.48 4.63 1.31
CA VAL A 108 -4.17 5.24 1.07
C VAL A 108 -3.48 4.61 -0.15
N ALA A 109 -3.48 3.28 -0.24
CA ALA A 109 -2.87 2.57 -1.35
C ALA A 109 -3.57 2.83 -2.71
N ASP A 110 -4.90 2.92 -2.71
CA ASP A 110 -5.68 3.26 -3.90
C ASP A 110 -5.35 4.71 -4.36
N ALA A 111 -5.22 5.65 -3.42
CA ALA A 111 -4.81 7.03 -3.73
C ALA A 111 -3.39 7.12 -4.31
N LEU A 112 -2.44 6.36 -3.76
CA LEU A 112 -1.07 6.27 -4.31
C LEU A 112 -1.07 5.61 -5.69
N THR A 113 -1.90 4.59 -5.91
CA THR A 113 -2.08 3.98 -7.24
C THR A 113 -2.58 5.00 -8.25
N ASN A 114 -3.56 5.82 -7.87
CA ASN A 114 -4.03 6.92 -8.71
C ASN A 114 -2.92 7.94 -9.00
N ALA A 115 -2.13 8.31 -7.98
CA ALA A 115 -0.99 9.22 -8.16
C ALA A 115 0.08 8.66 -9.11
N VAL A 116 0.37 7.36 -9.08
CA VAL A 116 1.30 6.71 -10.02
C VAL A 116 0.75 6.71 -11.44
N ALA A 117 -0.54 6.43 -11.61
CA ALA A 117 -1.21 6.46 -12.91
C ALA A 117 -1.21 7.87 -13.53
N HIS A 118 -1.30 8.90 -12.68
CA HIS A 118 -1.31 10.31 -13.05
C HIS A 118 -0.03 11.04 -12.62
N VAL A 119 1.13 10.38 -12.71
CA VAL A 119 2.41 10.96 -12.22
C VAL A 119 2.79 12.30 -12.88
N ASP A 120 2.26 12.56 -14.08
CA ASP A 120 2.44 13.79 -14.84
C ASP A 120 1.38 14.87 -14.53
N ASP A 121 0.30 14.51 -13.82
CA ASP A 121 -0.84 15.39 -13.49
C ASP A 121 -1.36 15.15 -12.04
N MET A 122 -0.43 14.91 -11.11
CA MET A 122 -0.77 14.62 -9.70
C MET A 122 -1.63 15.70 -9.02
N PRO A 123 -1.41 17.03 -9.22
CA PRO A 123 -2.21 18.06 -8.58
C PRO A 123 -3.71 17.96 -8.89
N ASN A 124 -4.05 17.68 -10.15
CA ASN A 124 -5.43 17.49 -10.57
C ASN A 124 -5.99 16.16 -10.04
N ALA A 125 -5.25 15.06 -10.22
CA ALA A 125 -5.67 13.72 -9.79
C ALA A 125 -5.89 13.60 -8.27
N LEU A 126 -5.17 14.37 -7.46
CA LEU A 126 -5.26 14.37 -6.00
C LEU A 126 -5.99 15.59 -5.43
N SER A 127 -6.56 16.46 -6.26
CA SER A 127 -7.11 17.76 -5.84
C SER A 127 -8.13 17.64 -4.69
N ALA A 128 -9.06 16.68 -4.79
CA ALA A 128 -10.07 16.44 -3.75
C ALA A 128 -9.46 15.94 -2.43
N LEU A 129 -8.36 15.17 -2.49
CA LEU A 129 -7.64 14.74 -1.30
C LEU A 129 -6.85 15.88 -0.67
N SER A 130 -6.27 16.78 -1.47
CA SER A 130 -5.63 18.00 -0.98
C SER A 130 -6.66 18.88 -0.24
N ASP A 131 -7.86 19.05 -0.79
CA ASP A 131 -8.94 19.81 -0.13
C ASP A 131 -9.37 19.17 1.19
N LEU A 132 -9.55 17.84 1.18
CA LEU A 132 -9.93 17.08 2.37
C LEU A 132 -8.91 17.26 3.50
N HIS A 133 -7.62 17.11 3.19
CA HIS A 133 -6.54 17.25 4.16
C HIS A 133 -6.38 18.70 4.63
N ALA A 134 -6.41 19.67 3.73
CA ALA A 134 -6.21 21.08 4.07
C ALA A 134 -7.37 21.67 4.89
N HIS A 135 -8.61 21.36 4.53
CA HIS A 135 -9.76 22.11 5.07
C HIS A 135 -10.53 21.35 6.15
N LYS A 136 -10.55 20.01 6.11
CA LYS A 136 -11.30 19.18 7.07
C LYS A 136 -10.41 18.46 8.08
N LEU A 137 -9.46 17.65 7.60
CA LEU A 137 -8.66 16.80 8.48
C LEU A 137 -7.55 17.58 9.19
N ARG A 138 -6.97 18.58 8.52
CA ARG A 138 -5.93 19.49 9.03
C ARG A 138 -4.76 18.74 9.68
N VAL A 139 -4.32 17.67 9.02
CA VAL A 139 -3.16 16.89 9.45
C VAL A 139 -1.91 17.75 9.32
N ASP A 140 -1.09 17.89 10.35
CA ASP A 140 0.11 18.73 10.24
C ASP A 140 1.01 18.17 9.12
N PRO A 141 1.49 19.02 8.17
CA PRO A 141 2.33 18.61 7.05
C PRO A 141 3.53 17.72 7.42
N VAL A 142 4.05 17.80 8.65
CA VAL A 142 5.16 16.95 9.11
C VAL A 142 4.82 15.45 9.08
N ASN A 143 3.56 15.08 9.33
CA ASN A 143 3.15 13.67 9.43
C ASN A 143 3.19 12.92 8.09
N PHE A 144 3.08 13.64 6.97
CA PHE A 144 3.21 13.05 5.64
C PHE A 144 4.61 12.47 5.40
N LYS A 145 5.65 13.07 6.01
CA LYS A 145 7.03 12.55 5.95
C LYS A 145 7.16 11.23 6.72
N LEU A 146 6.47 11.12 7.86
CA LEU A 146 6.50 9.94 8.72
C LEU A 146 5.84 8.75 8.01
N LEU A 147 4.66 8.96 7.43
CA LEU A 147 3.99 7.93 6.63
C LEU A 147 4.79 7.56 5.38
N SER A 148 5.37 8.53 4.68
CA SER A 148 6.22 8.29 3.51
C SER A 148 7.41 7.39 3.87
N HIS A 149 8.06 7.63 5.01
CA HIS A 149 9.13 6.76 5.49
C HIS A 149 8.64 5.33 5.79
N CYS A 150 7.51 5.17 6.49
CA CYS A 150 6.96 3.85 6.77
C CYS A 150 6.54 3.09 5.49
N LEU A 151 6.07 3.80 4.46
CA LEU A 151 5.81 3.21 3.14
C LEU A 151 7.11 2.71 2.48
N LEU A 152 8.19 3.48 2.51
CA LEU A 152 9.50 3.03 1.99
C LEU A 152 10.01 1.79 2.72
N VAL A 153 9.91 1.75 4.05
CA VAL A 153 10.30 0.58 4.86
C VAL A 153 9.46 -0.65 4.48
N THR A 154 8.15 -0.47 4.32
CA THR A 154 7.24 -1.55 3.93
C THR A 154 7.60 -2.08 2.53
N LEU A 155 7.83 -1.20 1.56
CA LEU A 155 8.23 -1.60 0.21
C LEU A 155 9.59 -2.30 0.21
N ALA A 156 10.56 -1.82 0.98
CA ALA A 156 11.87 -2.46 1.10
C ALA A 156 11.79 -3.88 1.68
N ALA A 157 10.90 -4.11 2.66
CA ALA A 157 10.70 -5.42 3.28
C ALA A 157 10.06 -6.44 2.32
N HIS A 158 9.24 -5.98 1.39
CA HIS A 158 8.45 -6.84 0.49
C HIS A 158 8.97 -6.92 -0.95
N LEU A 159 9.89 -6.05 -1.34
CA LEU A 159 10.46 -5.99 -2.69
C LEU A 159 12.00 -6.06 -2.66
N PRO A 160 12.62 -7.07 -2.03
CA PRO A 160 14.07 -7.09 -1.81
C PRO A 160 14.90 -7.11 -3.12
N ALA A 161 14.37 -7.67 -4.21
CA ALA A 161 15.04 -7.67 -5.51
C ALA A 161 14.88 -6.33 -6.26
N GLU A 162 13.72 -5.69 -6.14
CA GLU A 162 13.38 -4.47 -6.85
C GLU A 162 13.80 -3.19 -6.11
N PHE A 163 13.94 -3.23 -4.78
CA PHE A 163 14.28 -2.07 -3.95
C PHE A 163 15.79 -1.74 -3.99
N THR A 164 16.29 -1.50 -5.20
CA THR A 164 17.65 -1.03 -5.46
C THR A 164 17.84 0.42 -4.99
N PRO A 165 19.08 0.92 -4.82
CA PRO A 165 19.32 2.31 -4.44
C PRO A 165 18.66 3.33 -5.38
N ALA A 166 18.63 3.05 -6.69
CA ALA A 166 17.98 3.92 -7.68
C ALA A 166 16.45 3.93 -7.51
N VAL A 167 15.85 2.77 -7.29
CA VAL A 167 14.39 2.65 -7.04
C VAL A 167 14.01 3.31 -5.72
N HIS A 168 14.81 3.12 -4.66
CA HIS A 168 14.62 3.79 -3.38
C HIS A 168 14.61 5.32 -3.55
N ALA A 169 15.63 5.89 -4.19
CA ALA A 169 15.70 7.33 -4.42
C ALA A 169 14.50 7.86 -5.23
N SER A 170 14.05 7.11 -6.25
CA SER A 170 12.88 7.48 -7.05
C SER A 170 11.57 7.42 -6.26
N LEU A 171 11.38 6.41 -5.41
CA LEU A 171 10.20 6.28 -4.55
C LEU A 171 10.15 7.37 -3.48
N ASP A 172 11.28 7.71 -2.86
CA ASP A 172 11.38 8.81 -1.90
C ASP A 172 10.98 10.16 -2.52
N LYS A 173 11.53 10.47 -3.71
CA LYS A 173 11.16 11.66 -4.47
C LYS A 173 9.68 11.69 -4.86
N PHE A 174 9.11 10.54 -5.22
CA PHE A 174 7.70 10.42 -5.56
C PHE A 174 6.82 10.70 -4.34
N LEU A 175 7.09 10.05 -3.20
CA LEU A 175 6.32 10.25 -1.97
C LEU A 175 6.44 11.68 -1.43
N ALA A 176 7.61 12.31 -1.55
CA ALA A 176 7.80 13.73 -1.25
C ALA A 176 6.97 14.64 -2.17
N SER A 177 6.84 14.27 -3.46
CA SER A 177 6.03 15.02 -4.42
C SER A 177 4.53 14.87 -4.13
N VAL A 178 4.07 13.65 -3.82
CA VAL A 178 2.69 13.41 -3.36
C VAL A 178 2.39 14.22 -2.10
N SER A 179 3.29 14.20 -1.10
CA SER A 179 3.15 14.98 0.13
C SER A 179 3.03 16.48 -0.17
N THR A 180 3.87 17.01 -1.06
CA THR A 180 3.81 18.41 -1.50
C THR A 180 2.44 18.75 -2.09
N VAL A 181 1.91 17.89 -2.97
CA VAL A 181 0.57 18.07 -3.57
C VAL A 181 -0.53 18.05 -2.52
N LEU A 182 -0.51 17.09 -1.59
CA LEU A 182 -1.53 16.98 -0.54
C LEU A 182 -1.53 18.17 0.43
N THR A 183 -0.37 18.81 0.62
CA THR A 183 -0.23 19.99 1.49
C THR A 183 -0.35 21.34 0.78
N SER A 184 -0.51 21.33 -0.55
CA SER A 184 -0.43 22.55 -1.38
C SER A 184 -1.50 23.61 -1.09
N LYS A 185 -2.63 23.22 -0.49
CA LYS A 185 -3.79 24.09 -0.21
C LYS A 185 -3.96 24.46 1.27
N TYR A 186 -2.95 24.20 2.10
CA TYR A 186 -3.02 24.46 3.54
C TYR A 186 -2.96 25.95 3.91
N ARG A 187 -2.47 26.80 3.00
CA ARG A 187 -2.24 28.24 3.19
C ARG A 187 -2.58 29.01 1.93
#